data_AF-A0A538BC77-F1
#
_entry.id   AF-A0A538BC77-F1
#
_cell.length_a   1.000
_cell.length_b   1.000
_cell.length_c   1.000
_cell.angle_alpha   90.00
_cell.angle_beta   90.00
_cell.angle_gamma   90.00
#
_symmetry.space_group_name_H-M   'P 1'
#
loop_
_entity.id
_entity.type
_entity.pdbx_description
1 polymer ?
#
loop_
_entity_poly.entity_id
_entity_poly.type
_entity_poly.pdbx_seq_one_letter_code
_entity_poly.pdbx_strand_id
1 'polypeptide(L)'
;MDTGLVDRFTTSAEEWTCECGRLNALGLSLCPHCGRVPPRGVAKTTFVMHGRAMRPTWQPRVRAVRLAVGVILLNILLTGFMLALVREGHIEESTAITIGTWLGLLFYGVVLAMMTGPLLTLRPAWLRGDPATARLLGAEVGFGAAMVLIVLGWAASGHPVLDPATNALVSEGSFARIVLAFLAVAVVAPFVEELLFRGVVAESLRRNGAVIAVGVSALLFALAHLQWSVVGITYFGVCGVILGSLYWRRGLWASVLAHAAFNGSLVLLAVVVVLGPTHLLTANGVSVHAASDWHVVDTTGELSGTDLALQGPSGATFIVQRHPVPSGSPFSLDRLAAALNSGQLPLPADSNITAGSAKVTEYPAGRAVQVAVTVKGHAGVVVLVPRGDALWEADIATEGSHRAVHEYPDMLQTLVLPGS
;
A
#
# COMPACT_ATOMS: atom_id res chain seq x y z
N MET A 1 -44.15 44.15 20.55
CA MET A 1 -43.94 44.70 21.89
C MET A 1 -44.39 43.64 22.89
N ASP A 2 -43.58 43.44 23.94
CA ASP A 2 -43.66 42.43 24.99
C ASP A 2 -43.46 40.94 24.62
N THR A 3 -42.22 40.59 24.30
CA THR A 3 -41.70 39.28 24.68
C THR A 3 -41.24 39.37 26.14
N GLY A 4 -42.11 38.96 27.07
CA GLY A 4 -41.82 38.83 28.49
C GLY A 4 -40.71 37.81 28.75
N LEU A 5 -39.46 38.25 28.60
CA LEU A 5 -38.29 37.62 29.17
C LEU A 5 -38.25 38.02 30.65
N VAL A 6 -38.86 37.18 31.48
CA VAL A 6 -38.56 37.18 32.91
C VAL A 6 -37.28 36.39 33.08
N ASP A 7 -36.15 37.08 33.14
CA ASP A 7 -34.91 36.51 33.67
C ASP A 7 -35.18 36.08 35.11
N ARG A 8 -35.33 34.76 35.32
CA ARG A 8 -35.13 34.13 36.63
C ARG A 8 -33.92 33.23 36.53
N PHE A 9 -32.75 33.83 36.75
CA PHE A 9 -31.63 33.10 37.31
C PHE A 9 -32.05 32.57 38.69
N THR A 10 -32.18 31.25 38.81
CA THR A 10 -32.13 30.59 40.13
C THR A 10 -30.93 29.66 40.09
N THR A 11 -29.83 30.17 40.63
CA THR A 11 -28.63 29.42 40.94
C THR A 11 -28.86 28.52 42.15
N SER A 12 -28.08 27.42 42.17
CA SER A 12 -27.67 26.59 43.31
C SER A 12 -28.73 25.74 44.03
N ALA A 13 -28.34 24.47 44.21
CA ALA A 13 -28.95 23.50 45.09
C ALA A 13 -29.37 24.13 46.43
N GLU A 14 -30.65 23.99 46.75
CA GLU A 14 -31.24 24.50 47.98
C GLU A 14 -30.54 23.91 49.20
N GLU A 15 -30.30 24.75 50.20
CA GLU A 15 -29.76 24.36 51.50
C GLU A 15 -30.60 23.22 52.07
N TRP A 16 -29.96 22.11 52.47
CA TRP A 16 -30.64 21.01 53.14
C TRP A 16 -30.03 20.75 54.50
N THR A 17 -30.87 20.43 55.47
CA THR A 17 -30.43 20.03 56.81
C THR A 17 -30.34 18.51 56.87
N CYS A 18 -29.18 17.99 57.23
CA CYS A 18 -28.98 16.56 57.42
C CYS A 18 -29.64 16.10 58.72
N GLU A 19 -30.02 14.82 58.82
CA GLU A 19 -30.53 14.21 60.07
C GLU A 19 -29.54 14.31 61.24
N CYS A 20 -28.24 14.56 60.99
CA CYS A 20 -27.26 14.88 62.03
C CYS A 20 -27.37 16.32 62.56
N GLY A 21 -28.36 17.10 62.10
CA GLY A 21 -28.64 18.46 62.54
C GLY A 21 -27.81 19.56 61.87
N ARG A 22 -26.89 19.24 60.95
CA ARG A 22 -26.09 20.25 60.23
C ARG A 22 -26.73 20.67 58.90
N LEU A 23 -26.72 21.98 58.66
CA LEU A 23 -27.06 22.61 57.38
C LEU A 23 -25.92 22.41 56.38
N ASN A 24 -26.24 21.89 55.19
CA ASN A 24 -25.32 21.82 54.05
C ASN A 24 -25.54 23.03 53.13
N ALA A 25 -25.08 24.19 53.58
CA ALA A 25 -25.20 25.46 52.85
C ALA A 25 -24.33 25.52 51.57
N LEU A 26 -23.43 24.55 51.37
CA LEU A 26 -22.49 24.50 50.25
C LEU A 26 -22.97 23.62 49.08
N GLY A 27 -24.16 23.02 49.18
CA GLY A 27 -24.73 22.19 48.11
C GLY A 27 -23.92 20.92 47.79
N LEU A 28 -23.18 20.39 48.77
CA LEU A 28 -22.33 19.20 48.58
C LEU A 28 -23.18 17.93 48.39
N SER A 29 -22.70 16.99 47.55
CA SER A 29 -23.37 15.73 47.23
C SER A 29 -23.51 14.76 48.42
N LEU A 30 -22.75 15.00 49.50
CA LEU A 30 -22.71 14.22 50.73
C LEU A 30 -22.58 15.18 51.92
N CYS A 31 -23.10 14.81 53.09
CA CYS A 31 -22.83 15.56 54.32
C CYS A 31 -21.34 15.42 54.68
N PRO A 32 -20.57 16.53 54.81
CA PRO A 32 -19.15 16.47 55.12
C PRO A 32 -18.84 15.93 56.52
N HIS A 33 -19.86 15.86 57.39
CA HIS A 33 -19.68 15.38 58.76
C HIS A 33 -19.96 13.89 58.93
N CYS A 34 -21.04 13.37 58.33
CA CYS A 34 -21.48 11.97 58.54
C CYS A 34 -21.56 11.13 57.26
N GLY A 35 -21.25 11.70 56.10
CA GLY A 35 -21.22 10.98 54.81
C GLY A 35 -22.59 10.55 54.28
N ARG A 36 -23.70 10.96 54.90
CA ARG A 36 -25.05 10.64 54.39
C ARG A 36 -25.38 11.45 53.14
N VAL A 37 -26.02 10.79 52.18
CA VAL A 37 -26.63 11.41 50.99
C VAL A 37 -27.96 12.09 51.35
N PRO A 38 -28.36 13.15 50.63
CA PRO A 38 -29.64 13.83 50.87
C PRO A 38 -30.85 12.90 50.70
N PRO A 39 -31.97 13.13 51.41
CA PRO A 39 -33.18 12.34 51.30
C PRO A 39 -33.69 12.24 49.85
N ARG A 40 -34.18 11.05 49.46
CA ARG A 40 -34.77 10.83 48.13
C ARG A 40 -35.98 11.75 47.94
N GLY A 41 -35.85 12.77 47.09
CA GLY A 41 -36.91 13.75 46.81
C GLY A 41 -36.41 15.16 46.52
N VAL A 42 -35.18 15.49 46.93
CA VAL A 42 -34.61 16.86 46.81
C VAL A 42 -33.97 17.14 45.43
N ALA A 43 -33.95 16.17 44.50
CA ALA A 43 -33.53 16.43 43.13
C ALA A 43 -34.21 15.49 42.13
N LYS A 44 -35.38 15.90 41.63
CA LYS A 44 -35.84 15.52 40.29
C LYS A 44 -36.34 16.77 39.57
N THR A 45 -35.42 17.50 38.96
CA THR A 45 -35.74 18.38 37.83
C THR A 45 -36.05 17.48 36.63
N THR A 46 -37.26 16.93 36.57
CA THR A 46 -37.80 16.43 35.31
C THR A 46 -38.27 17.63 34.51
N PHE A 47 -37.43 18.07 33.56
CA PHE A 47 -37.88 18.97 32.50
C PHE A 47 -38.88 18.22 31.63
N VAL A 48 -40.16 18.39 31.93
CA VAL A 48 -41.22 18.04 31.00
C VAL A 48 -41.28 19.17 29.97
N MET A 49 -40.48 19.05 28.91
CA MET A 49 -40.52 19.94 27.75
C MET A 49 -41.88 19.76 27.05
N HIS A 50 -42.90 20.54 27.43
CA HIS A 50 -44.09 20.77 26.58
C HIS A 50 -43.76 21.86 25.56
N GLY A 51 -42.78 21.56 24.73
CA GLY A 51 -42.45 22.30 23.54
C GLY A 51 -41.98 21.26 22.55
N ARG A 52 -42.64 21.17 21.39
CA ARG A 52 -42.13 20.40 20.26
C ARG A 52 -40.70 20.89 20.06
N ALA A 53 -39.72 20.12 20.52
CA ALA A 53 -38.32 20.51 20.50
C ALA A 53 -37.91 20.57 19.03
N MET A 54 -38.16 21.70 18.37
CA MET A 54 -37.48 22.09 17.16
C MET A 54 -36.04 22.34 17.57
N ARG A 55 -35.28 21.23 17.71
CA ARG A 55 -33.83 21.29 17.59
C ARG A 55 -33.60 22.00 16.26
N PRO A 56 -32.95 23.16 16.22
CA PRO A 56 -32.58 23.76 14.95
C PRO A 56 -31.74 22.71 14.23
N THR A 57 -32.28 22.10 13.17
CA THR A 57 -31.48 21.20 12.35
C THR A 57 -30.59 22.10 11.52
N TRP A 58 -29.56 22.68 12.13
CA TRP A 58 -28.46 23.22 11.36
C TRP A 58 -27.92 22.05 10.54
N GLN A 59 -28.20 22.10 9.24
CA GLN A 59 -27.80 21.10 8.26
C GLN A 59 -26.72 21.75 7.42
N PRO A 60 -25.44 21.47 7.69
CA PRO A 60 -24.41 21.90 6.78
C PRO A 60 -24.68 21.20 5.44
N ARG A 61 -24.88 21.98 4.38
CA ARG A 61 -25.02 21.45 3.02
C ARG A 61 -23.66 20.98 2.52
N VAL A 62 -23.15 19.90 3.09
CA VAL A 62 -21.90 19.27 2.65
C VAL A 62 -22.21 18.42 1.43
N ARG A 63 -21.61 18.77 0.30
CA ARG A 63 -21.68 17.97 -0.93
C ARG A 63 -20.68 16.80 -0.86
N ALA A 64 -20.79 15.97 0.18
CA ALA A 64 -19.80 14.94 0.54
C ALA A 64 -19.51 13.95 -0.60
N VAL A 65 -20.54 13.40 -1.24
CA VAL A 65 -20.37 12.51 -2.41
C VAL A 65 -19.66 13.23 -3.56
N ARG A 66 -19.99 14.49 -3.82
CA ARG A 66 -19.34 15.28 -4.88
C ARG A 66 -17.88 15.56 -4.56
N LEU A 67 -17.56 15.83 -3.29
CA LEU A 67 -16.19 15.99 -2.82
C LEU A 67 -15.39 14.70 -3.04
N ALA A 68 -15.93 13.55 -2.62
CA ALA A 68 -15.29 12.26 -2.85
C ALA A 68 -15.10 11.95 -4.35
N VAL A 69 -16.10 12.20 -5.20
CA VAL A 69 -15.95 12.08 -6.66
C VAL A 69 -14.87 13.00 -7.20
N GLY A 70 -14.78 14.25 -6.72
CA GLY A 70 -13.71 15.18 -7.08
C GLY A 70 -12.32 14.66 -6.71
N VAL A 71 -12.19 14.05 -5.51
CA VAL A 71 -10.94 13.40 -5.07
C VAL A 71 -10.58 12.21 -5.96
N ILE A 72 -11.56 11.38 -6.34
CA ILE A 72 -11.35 10.25 -7.26
C ILE A 72 -10.89 10.74 -8.63
N LEU A 73 -11.53 11.78 -9.19
CA LEU A 73 -11.14 12.38 -10.47
C LEU A 73 -9.72 12.97 -10.40
N LEU A 74 -9.37 13.61 -9.28
CA LEU A 74 -8.01 14.09 -9.05
C LEU A 74 -7.00 12.92 -9.03
N ASN A 75 -7.33 11.81 -8.37
CA ASN A 75 -6.48 10.62 -8.34
C ASN A 75 -6.30 10.01 -9.75
N ILE A 76 -7.37 9.94 -10.54
CA ILE A 76 -7.33 9.48 -11.93
C ILE A 76 -6.40 10.36 -12.77
N LEU A 77 -6.55 11.68 -12.66
CA LEU A 77 -5.73 12.63 -13.41
C LEU A 77 -4.25 12.51 -13.03
N LEU A 78 -3.96 12.40 -11.74
CA LEU A 78 -2.60 12.27 -11.22
C LEU A 78 -1.93 10.96 -11.67
N THR A 79 -2.64 9.85 -11.53
CA THR A 79 -2.16 8.52 -11.91
C THR A 79 -1.99 8.41 -13.42
N GLY A 80 -2.96 8.93 -14.20
CA GLY A 80 -2.89 8.94 -15.66
C GLY A 80 -1.74 9.79 -16.19
N PHE A 81 -1.47 10.95 -15.56
CA PHE A 81 -0.33 11.79 -15.90
C PHE A 81 1.00 11.08 -15.63
N MET A 82 1.17 10.46 -14.45
CA MET A 82 2.37 9.70 -14.13
C MET A 82 2.57 8.50 -15.08
N LEU A 83 1.50 7.77 -15.40
CA LEU A 83 1.55 6.65 -16.33
C LEU A 83 1.97 7.09 -17.74
N ALA A 84 1.47 8.24 -18.22
CA ALA A 84 1.86 8.80 -19.51
C ALA A 84 3.36 9.12 -19.55
N LEU A 85 3.89 9.78 -18.52
CA LEU A 85 5.32 10.10 -18.44
C LEU A 85 6.22 8.87 -18.47
N VAL A 86 5.83 7.80 -17.78
CA VAL A 86 6.57 6.53 -17.79
C VAL A 86 6.49 5.86 -19.16
N ARG A 87 5.28 5.77 -19.75
CA ARG A 87 5.06 5.11 -21.04
C ARG A 87 5.75 5.81 -22.22
N GLU A 88 5.84 7.14 -22.18
CA GLU A 88 6.52 7.93 -23.20
C GLU A 88 8.04 7.94 -23.02
N GLY A 89 8.57 7.25 -21.99
CA GLY A 89 10.00 7.16 -21.72
C GLY A 89 10.61 8.46 -21.20
N HIS A 90 9.79 9.39 -20.69
CA HIS A 90 10.27 10.66 -20.17
C HIS A 90 10.92 10.52 -18.78
N ILE A 91 10.56 9.48 -18.02
CA ILE A 91 11.05 9.25 -16.66
C ILE A 91 11.28 7.74 -16.45
N GLU A 92 12.42 7.40 -15.87
CA GLU A 92 12.78 6.04 -15.44
C GLU A 92 11.80 5.49 -14.39
N GLU A 93 11.57 4.17 -14.36
CA GLU A 93 10.60 3.55 -13.45
C GLU A 93 10.93 3.82 -11.96
N SER A 94 12.20 3.69 -11.57
CA SER A 94 12.66 3.95 -10.19
C SER A 94 12.48 5.42 -9.77
N THR A 95 12.69 6.35 -10.71
CA THR A 95 12.46 7.78 -10.52
C THR A 95 10.96 8.07 -10.44
N ALA A 96 10.15 7.43 -11.28
CA ALA A 96 8.71 7.55 -11.27
C ALA A 96 8.09 7.04 -9.96
N ILE A 97 8.59 5.94 -9.39
CA ILE A 97 8.18 5.45 -8.06
C ILE A 97 8.46 6.51 -6.99
N THR A 98 9.64 7.13 -7.03
CA THR A 98 10.03 8.16 -6.05
C THR A 98 9.14 9.40 -6.18
N ILE A 99 8.97 9.93 -7.40
CA ILE A 99 8.09 11.07 -7.67
C ILE A 99 6.65 10.75 -7.28
N GLY A 100 6.15 9.58 -7.68
CA GLY A 100 4.81 9.09 -7.37
C GLY A 100 4.55 9.00 -5.87
N THR A 101 5.54 8.58 -5.08
CA THR A 101 5.43 8.51 -3.62
C THR A 101 5.24 9.90 -3.01
N TRP A 102 6.09 10.86 -3.38
CA TRP A 102 5.97 12.25 -2.90
C TRP A 102 4.68 12.92 -3.35
N LEU A 103 4.30 12.68 -4.61
CA LEU A 103 3.08 13.19 -5.20
C LEU A 103 1.83 12.60 -4.53
N GLY A 104 1.87 11.32 -4.13
CA GLY A 104 0.85 10.67 -3.33
C GLY A 104 0.71 11.26 -1.93
N LEU A 105 1.82 11.53 -1.25
CA LEU A 105 1.80 12.24 0.05
C LEU A 105 1.22 13.65 -0.08
N LEU A 106 1.63 14.39 -1.12
CA LEU A 106 1.06 15.70 -1.43
C LEU A 106 -0.45 15.59 -1.70
N PHE A 107 -0.87 14.60 -2.49
CA PHE A 107 -2.29 14.32 -2.75
C PHE A 107 -3.06 14.11 -1.45
N TYR A 108 -2.59 13.28 -0.53
CA TYR A 108 -3.25 13.09 0.77
C TYR A 108 -3.28 14.38 1.61
N GLY A 109 -2.24 15.22 1.54
CA GLY A 109 -2.24 16.55 2.15
C GLY A 109 -3.32 17.47 1.58
N VAL A 110 -3.46 17.50 0.26
CA VAL A 110 -4.52 18.27 -0.44
C VAL A 110 -5.92 17.75 -0.06
N VAL A 111 -6.10 16.43 -0.05
CA VAL A 111 -7.38 15.80 0.34
C VAL A 111 -7.73 16.14 1.78
N LEU A 112 -6.76 16.10 2.71
CA LEU A 112 -6.98 16.50 4.10
C LEU A 112 -7.42 17.97 4.20
N ALA A 113 -6.77 18.88 3.46
CA ALA A 113 -7.15 20.28 3.40
C ALA A 113 -8.58 20.47 2.87
N MET A 114 -8.96 19.77 1.79
CA MET A 114 -10.31 19.79 1.21
C MET A 114 -11.39 19.31 2.20
N MET A 115 -11.04 18.41 3.12
CA MET A 115 -11.97 17.83 4.10
C MET A 115 -12.13 18.64 5.39
N THR A 116 -11.26 19.62 5.67
CA THR A 116 -11.29 20.40 6.92
C THR A 116 -12.67 20.98 7.24
N GLY A 117 -13.27 21.71 6.29
CA GLY A 117 -14.62 22.26 6.41
C GLY A 117 -15.67 21.16 6.66
N PRO A 118 -15.84 20.18 5.76
CA PRO A 118 -16.73 19.04 5.96
C PRO A 118 -16.61 18.37 7.34
N LEU A 119 -15.40 18.07 7.81
CA LEU A 119 -15.18 17.40 9.10
C LEU A 119 -15.64 18.24 10.30
N LEU A 120 -15.38 19.55 10.29
CA LEU A 120 -15.83 20.47 11.33
C LEU A 120 -17.37 20.57 11.39
N THR A 121 -18.02 20.45 10.24
CA THR A 121 -19.48 20.56 10.14
C THR A 121 -20.21 19.24 10.45
N LEU A 122 -19.71 18.10 9.96
CA LEU A 122 -20.34 16.79 10.11
C LEU A 122 -20.08 16.15 11.49
N ARG A 123 -18.95 16.50 12.14
CA ARG A 123 -18.55 15.99 13.46
C ARG A 123 -18.65 14.46 13.56
N PRO A 124 -17.86 13.73 12.75
CA PRO A 124 -17.93 12.27 12.73
C PRO A 124 -17.64 11.65 14.09
N ALA A 125 -18.25 10.49 14.34
CA ALA A 125 -18.03 9.78 15.58
C ALA A 125 -16.67 9.10 15.57
N TRP A 126 -15.74 9.65 16.35
CA TRP A 126 -14.40 9.08 16.53
C TRP A 126 -14.43 7.72 17.23
N LEU A 127 -15.31 7.57 18.21
CA LEU A 127 -15.49 6.36 19.02
C LEU A 127 -16.97 6.16 19.35
N ARG A 128 -17.38 4.89 19.43
CA ARG A 128 -18.67 4.47 19.98
C ARG A 128 -18.46 3.30 20.93
N GLY A 129 -18.99 3.42 22.15
CA GLY A 129 -18.80 2.45 23.21
C GLY A 129 -17.40 2.56 23.83
N ASP A 130 -16.90 1.43 24.34
CA ASP A 130 -15.60 1.37 25.00
C ASP A 130 -14.43 1.61 24.01
N PRO A 131 -13.55 2.61 24.28
CA PRO A 131 -12.44 2.94 23.39
C PRO A 131 -11.44 1.81 23.17
N ALA A 132 -11.11 1.03 24.20
CA ALA A 132 -10.12 -0.04 24.09
C ALA A 132 -10.65 -1.15 23.18
N THR A 133 -11.89 -1.58 23.42
CA THR A 133 -12.58 -2.60 22.61
C THR A 133 -12.75 -2.14 21.17
N ALA A 134 -13.09 -0.87 20.91
CA ALA A 134 -13.23 -0.35 19.55
C ALA A 134 -11.90 -0.42 18.77
N ARG A 135 -10.79 -0.04 19.41
CA ARG A 135 -9.46 -0.04 18.78
C ARG A 135 -8.94 -1.46 18.54
N LEU A 136 -9.02 -2.32 19.56
CA LEU A 136 -8.59 -3.72 19.48
C LEU A 136 -9.37 -4.48 18.42
N LEU A 137 -10.69 -4.39 18.43
CA LEU A 137 -11.54 -5.04 17.43
C LEU A 137 -11.19 -4.58 16.01
N GLY A 138 -10.92 -3.28 15.82
CA GLY A 138 -10.46 -2.74 14.54
C GLY A 138 -9.18 -3.43 14.09
N ALA A 139 -8.12 -3.34 14.91
CA ALA A 139 -6.82 -3.92 14.61
C ALA A 139 -6.90 -5.45 14.35
N GLU A 140 -7.64 -6.19 15.16
CA GLU A 140 -7.82 -7.65 15.01
C GLU A 140 -8.55 -8.01 13.72
N VAL A 141 -9.61 -7.29 13.36
CA VAL A 141 -10.33 -7.52 12.09
C VAL A 141 -9.43 -7.24 10.89
N GLY A 142 -8.68 -6.14 10.93
CA GLY A 142 -7.73 -5.77 9.89
C GLY A 142 -6.62 -6.81 9.70
N PHE A 143 -5.95 -7.17 10.79
CA PHE A 143 -4.91 -8.19 10.81
C PHE A 143 -5.43 -9.56 10.36
N GLY A 144 -6.57 -10.00 10.91
CA GLY A 144 -7.18 -11.27 10.56
C GLY A 144 -7.57 -11.36 9.08
N ALA A 145 -8.13 -10.28 8.51
CA ALA A 145 -8.44 -10.21 7.09
C ALA A 145 -7.18 -10.27 6.22
N ALA A 146 -6.10 -9.60 6.62
CA ALA A 146 -4.82 -9.67 5.91
C ALA A 146 -4.23 -11.08 5.97
N MET A 147 -4.24 -11.74 7.14
CA MET A 147 -3.74 -13.11 7.28
C MET A 147 -4.51 -14.10 6.41
N VAL A 148 -5.83 -13.99 6.35
CA VAL A 148 -6.64 -14.82 5.45
C VAL A 148 -6.23 -14.61 3.99
N LEU A 149 -6.09 -13.34 3.55
CA LEU A 149 -5.68 -13.06 2.18
C LEU A 149 -4.29 -13.60 1.86
N ILE A 150 -3.33 -13.42 2.77
CA ILE A 150 -1.95 -13.89 2.62
C ILE A 150 -1.91 -15.42 2.53
N VAL A 151 -2.60 -16.12 3.43
CA VAL A 151 -2.62 -17.59 3.46
C VAL A 151 -3.30 -18.15 2.21
N LEU A 152 -4.43 -17.58 1.79
CA LEU A 152 -5.13 -18.02 0.58
C LEU A 152 -4.33 -17.72 -0.69
N GLY A 153 -3.70 -16.54 -0.76
CA GLY A 153 -2.83 -16.15 -1.87
C GLY A 153 -1.66 -17.13 -2.01
N TRP A 154 -0.96 -17.39 -0.90
CA TRP A 154 0.14 -18.34 -0.89
C TRP A 154 -0.30 -19.77 -1.23
N ALA A 155 -1.44 -20.23 -0.70
CA ALA A 155 -1.99 -21.54 -1.02
C ALA A 155 -2.37 -21.68 -2.50
N ALA A 156 -2.78 -20.59 -3.16
CA ALA A 156 -3.18 -20.59 -4.56
C ALA A 156 -1.99 -20.51 -5.54
N SER A 157 -0.94 -19.75 -5.20
CA SER A 157 0.21 -19.51 -6.09
C SER A 157 1.44 -20.35 -5.76
N GLY A 158 1.54 -20.92 -4.56
CA GLY A 158 2.73 -21.60 -4.06
C GLY A 158 3.85 -20.67 -3.58
N HIS A 159 3.70 -19.35 -3.71
CA HIS A 159 4.66 -18.33 -3.27
C HIS A 159 3.96 -17.10 -2.68
N PRO A 160 4.65 -16.24 -1.91
CA PRO A 160 4.07 -15.00 -1.41
C PRO A 160 3.56 -14.10 -2.55
N VAL A 161 2.31 -13.66 -2.46
CA VAL A 161 1.72 -12.70 -3.42
C VAL A 161 1.79 -11.31 -2.81
N LEU A 162 2.52 -10.40 -3.45
CA LEU A 162 2.68 -9.02 -3.01
C LEU A 162 1.78 -8.08 -3.82
N ASP A 163 1.29 -7.03 -3.16
CA ASP A 163 0.65 -5.92 -3.85
C ASP A 163 1.70 -5.20 -4.73
N PRO A 164 1.48 -5.02 -6.05
CA PRO A 164 2.49 -4.46 -6.95
C PRO A 164 2.97 -3.07 -6.54
N ALA A 165 2.06 -2.20 -6.07
CA ALA A 165 2.42 -0.85 -5.66
C ALA A 165 3.29 -0.88 -4.39
N THR A 166 2.89 -1.68 -3.40
CA THR A 166 3.65 -1.87 -2.16
C THR A 166 5.03 -2.47 -2.45
N ASN A 167 5.10 -3.50 -3.31
CA ASN A 167 6.34 -4.13 -3.72
C ASN A 167 7.28 -3.13 -4.40
N ALA A 168 6.78 -2.34 -5.36
CA ALA A 168 7.57 -1.31 -6.04
C ALA A 168 8.19 -0.31 -5.04
N LEU A 169 7.44 0.10 -4.02
CA LEU A 169 7.94 1.02 -2.99
C LEU A 169 9.06 0.42 -2.12
N VAL A 170 9.00 -0.87 -1.81
CA VAL A 170 9.97 -1.53 -0.91
C VAL A 170 11.09 -2.27 -1.62
N SER A 171 10.95 -2.57 -2.92
CA SER A 171 11.82 -3.49 -3.68
C SER A 171 13.31 -3.13 -3.66
N GLU A 172 13.66 -1.84 -3.63
CA GLU A 172 15.06 -1.41 -3.50
C GLU A 172 15.67 -1.71 -2.12
N GLY A 173 14.89 -2.17 -1.13
CA GLY A 173 15.37 -2.63 0.17
C GLY A 173 15.96 -1.54 1.07
N SER A 174 16.01 -0.28 0.64
CA SER A 174 16.59 0.80 1.44
C SER A 174 15.70 1.14 2.64
N PHE A 175 16.33 1.26 3.82
CA PHE A 175 15.63 1.55 5.08
C PHE A 175 14.72 2.78 4.98
N ALA A 176 15.19 3.87 4.36
CA ALA A 176 14.41 5.09 4.17
C ALA A 176 13.15 4.85 3.33
N ARG A 177 13.24 4.08 2.23
CA ARG A 177 12.07 3.75 1.40
C ARG A 177 11.09 2.83 2.12
N ILE A 178 11.59 1.86 2.89
CA ILE A 178 10.74 0.96 3.70
C ILE A 178 9.96 1.76 4.75
N VAL A 179 10.62 2.64 5.48
CA VAL A 179 9.96 3.51 6.47
C VAL A 179 8.93 4.42 5.79
N LEU A 180 9.30 5.02 4.65
CA LEU A 180 8.39 5.87 3.88
C LEU A 180 7.16 5.09 3.39
N ALA A 181 7.35 3.88 2.87
CA ALA A 181 6.28 3.00 2.43
C ALA A 181 5.33 2.62 3.57
N PHE A 182 5.88 2.25 4.74
CA PHE A 182 5.08 1.96 5.91
C PHE A 182 4.27 3.18 6.37
N LEU A 183 4.89 4.35 6.48
CA LEU A 183 4.18 5.57 6.86
C LEU A 183 3.10 5.95 5.86
N ALA A 184 3.40 5.90 4.56
CA ALA A 184 2.44 6.25 3.51
C ALA A 184 1.26 5.26 3.46
N VAL A 185 1.54 3.96 3.38
CA VAL A 185 0.55 2.92 3.06
C VAL A 185 -0.18 2.39 4.30
N ALA A 186 0.50 2.31 5.45
CA ALA A 186 -0.08 1.77 6.68
C ALA A 186 -0.60 2.85 7.65
N VAL A 187 -0.23 4.12 7.47
CA VAL A 187 -0.61 5.19 8.40
C VAL A 187 -1.36 6.33 7.70
N VAL A 188 -0.71 7.04 6.78
CA VAL A 188 -1.28 8.25 6.15
C VAL A 188 -2.50 7.90 5.29
N ALA A 189 -2.35 6.95 4.37
CA ALA A 189 -3.44 6.53 3.48
C ALA A 189 -4.66 6.03 4.25
N PRO A 190 -4.55 5.03 5.16
CA PRO A 190 -5.68 4.59 5.98
C PRO A 190 -6.35 5.72 6.75
N PHE A 191 -5.56 6.62 7.36
CA PHE A 191 -6.14 7.71 8.14
C PHE A 191 -6.94 8.69 7.27
N VAL A 192 -6.37 9.16 6.17
CA VAL A 192 -7.01 10.15 5.29
C VAL A 192 -8.21 9.55 4.55
N GLU A 193 -8.09 8.30 4.08
CA GLU A 193 -9.19 7.62 3.39
C GLU A 193 -10.36 7.33 4.31
N GLU A 194 -10.11 6.87 5.54
CA GLU A 194 -11.19 6.67 6.51
C GLU A 194 -11.88 7.98 6.89
N LEU A 195 -11.14 9.09 7.00
CA LEU A 195 -11.76 10.41 7.18
C LEU A 195 -12.65 10.79 6.00
N LEU A 196 -12.21 10.56 4.76
CA LEU A 196 -12.98 10.88 3.56
C LEU A 196 -14.24 10.02 3.45
N PHE A 197 -14.06 8.70 3.41
CA PHE A 197 -15.15 7.79 3.08
C PHE A 197 -16.08 7.55 4.26
N ARG A 198 -15.55 7.53 5.50
CA ARG A 198 -16.35 7.23 6.69
C ARG A 198 -16.72 8.51 7.42
N GLY A 199 -15.73 9.37 7.67
CA GLY A 199 -15.90 10.62 8.40
C GLY A 199 -16.71 11.68 7.64
N VAL A 200 -16.60 11.73 6.31
CA VAL A 200 -17.33 12.69 5.47
C VAL A 200 -18.49 12.02 4.73
N VAL A 201 -18.23 11.02 3.89
CA VAL A 201 -19.28 10.40 3.06
C VAL A 201 -20.30 9.64 3.91
N ALA A 202 -19.89 8.59 4.63
CA ALA A 202 -20.83 7.76 5.40
C ALA A 202 -21.55 8.56 6.49
N GLU A 203 -20.86 9.51 7.15
CA GLU A 203 -21.50 10.36 8.15
C GLU A 203 -22.54 11.31 7.55
N SER A 204 -22.27 11.90 6.38
CA SER A 204 -23.26 12.75 5.70
C SER A 204 -24.55 11.99 5.34
N LEU A 205 -24.45 10.67 5.13
CA LEU A 205 -25.56 9.78 4.80
C LEU A 205 -26.14 9.07 6.02
N ARG A 206 -25.74 9.43 7.24
CA ARG A 206 -26.19 8.74 8.48
C ARG A 206 -27.72 8.68 8.60
N ARG A 207 -28.44 9.71 8.13
CA ARG A 207 -29.91 9.76 8.17
C ARG A 207 -30.59 8.83 7.16
N ASN A 208 -29.88 8.42 6.11
CA ASN A 208 -30.36 7.48 5.11
C ASN A 208 -30.27 6.02 5.59
N GLY A 209 -29.70 5.79 6.78
CA GLY A 209 -29.55 4.47 7.38
C GLY A 209 -28.23 3.79 7.00
N ALA A 210 -27.93 2.72 7.75
CA ALA A 210 -26.63 2.03 7.67
C ALA A 210 -26.34 1.49 6.27
N VAL A 211 -27.34 0.88 5.63
CA VAL A 211 -27.18 0.22 4.32
C VAL A 211 -26.74 1.22 3.25
N ILE A 212 -27.41 2.37 3.14
CA ILE A 212 -27.09 3.39 2.15
C ILE A 212 -25.74 4.04 2.47
N ALA A 213 -25.52 4.42 3.74
CA ALA A 213 -24.29 5.08 4.16
C ALA A 213 -23.04 4.21 3.92
N VAL A 214 -23.11 2.93 4.30
CA VAL A 214 -22.02 1.97 4.10
C VAL A 214 -21.87 1.62 2.62
N GLY A 215 -22.97 1.35 1.90
CA GLY A 215 -22.92 0.97 0.49
C GLY A 215 -22.31 2.06 -0.41
N VAL A 216 -22.74 3.31 -0.27
CA VAL A 216 -22.19 4.43 -1.06
C VAL A 216 -20.73 4.70 -0.71
N SER A 217 -20.40 4.66 0.59
CA SER A 217 -19.02 4.82 1.07
C SER A 217 -18.10 3.73 0.50
N ALA A 218 -18.54 2.47 0.54
CA ALA A 218 -17.79 1.32 0.02
C ALA A 218 -17.59 1.39 -1.49
N LEU A 219 -18.62 1.77 -2.25
CA LEU A 219 -18.52 1.93 -3.70
C LEU A 219 -17.52 3.01 -4.08
N LEU A 220 -17.59 4.19 -3.44
CA LEU A 220 -16.66 5.29 -3.70
C LEU A 220 -15.22 4.92 -3.30
N PHE A 221 -15.06 4.19 -2.20
CA PHE A 221 -13.76 3.64 -1.80
C PHE A 221 -13.20 2.70 -2.87
N ALA A 222 -14.00 1.76 -3.39
CA ALA A 222 -13.58 0.85 -4.44
C ALA A 222 -13.17 1.58 -5.73
N LEU A 223 -13.96 2.57 -6.15
CA LEU A 223 -13.65 3.39 -7.32
C LEU A 223 -12.38 4.23 -7.14
N ALA A 224 -12.06 4.64 -5.91
CA ALA A 224 -10.86 5.42 -5.64
C ALA A 224 -9.55 4.64 -5.84
N HIS A 225 -9.59 3.31 -5.79
CA HIS A 225 -8.44 2.44 -5.96
C HIS A 225 -8.06 2.17 -7.43
N LEU A 226 -8.91 2.59 -8.37
CA LEU A 226 -8.64 2.52 -9.82
C LEU A 226 -8.38 1.10 -10.36
N GLN A 227 -8.79 0.07 -9.64
CA GLN A 227 -8.72 -1.34 -10.06
C GLN A 227 -10.05 -1.76 -10.71
N TRP A 228 -10.23 -1.36 -11.97
CA TRP A 228 -11.49 -1.48 -12.72
C TRP A 228 -11.89 -2.90 -13.12
N SER A 229 -11.05 -3.90 -12.85
CA SER A 229 -11.41 -5.29 -13.06
C SER A 229 -12.54 -5.70 -12.10
N VAL A 230 -13.36 -6.68 -12.49
CA VAL A 230 -14.44 -7.20 -11.63
C VAL A 230 -13.87 -7.69 -10.29
N VAL A 231 -12.71 -8.35 -10.33
CA VAL A 231 -11.99 -8.82 -9.13
C VAL A 231 -11.57 -7.63 -8.26
N GLY A 232 -10.97 -6.58 -8.85
CA GLY A 232 -10.52 -5.40 -8.12
C GLY A 232 -11.66 -4.63 -7.47
N ILE A 233 -12.72 -4.29 -8.22
CA ILE A 233 -13.89 -3.60 -7.70
C ILE A 233 -14.56 -4.41 -6.58
N THR A 234 -14.66 -5.73 -6.75
CA THR A 234 -15.25 -6.62 -5.72
C THR A 234 -14.40 -6.64 -4.46
N TYR A 235 -13.07 -6.79 -4.61
CA TYR A 235 -12.13 -6.81 -3.50
C TYR A 235 -12.20 -5.52 -2.66
N PHE A 236 -12.03 -4.35 -3.28
CA PHE A 236 -12.10 -3.08 -2.56
C PHE A 236 -13.51 -2.75 -2.08
N GLY A 237 -14.55 -3.20 -2.78
CA GLY A 237 -15.93 -3.07 -2.36
C GLY A 237 -16.21 -3.82 -1.05
N VAL A 238 -15.74 -5.07 -0.94
CA VAL A 238 -15.86 -5.88 0.29
C VAL A 238 -15.09 -5.25 1.44
N CYS A 239 -13.83 -4.85 1.23
CA CYS A 239 -13.06 -4.08 2.22
C CYS A 239 -13.80 -2.82 2.64
N GLY A 240 -14.37 -2.12 1.66
CA GLY A 240 -15.21 -0.94 1.82
C GLY A 240 -16.36 -1.14 2.80
N VAL A 241 -17.10 -2.25 2.62
CA VAL A 241 -18.24 -2.64 3.47
C VAL A 241 -17.81 -3.02 4.88
N ILE A 242 -16.71 -3.77 5.04
CA ILE A 242 -16.18 -4.16 6.36
C ILE A 242 -15.82 -2.91 7.17
N LEU A 243 -15.01 -2.03 6.58
CA LEU A 243 -14.58 -0.77 7.19
C LEU A 243 -15.77 0.14 7.50
N GLY A 244 -16.68 0.34 6.53
CA GLY A 244 -17.91 1.12 6.74
C GLY A 244 -18.78 0.57 7.87
N SER A 245 -18.86 -0.76 8.01
CA SER A 245 -19.59 -1.43 9.10
C SER A 245 -18.92 -1.22 10.46
N LEU A 246 -17.58 -1.28 10.52
CA LEU A 246 -16.80 -0.98 11.74
C LEU A 246 -17.01 0.47 12.17
N TYR A 247 -16.92 1.42 11.23
CA TYR A 247 -17.25 2.82 11.49
C TYR A 247 -18.67 2.98 12.05
N TRP A 248 -19.65 2.33 11.43
CA TRP A 248 -21.05 2.44 11.86
C TRP A 248 -21.27 1.93 13.28
N ARG A 249 -20.56 0.85 13.68
CA ARG A 249 -20.74 0.21 15.00
C ARG A 249 -19.86 0.83 16.08
N ARG A 250 -18.61 1.18 15.77
CA ARG A 250 -17.56 1.50 16.75
C ARG A 250 -16.85 2.84 16.56
N GLY A 251 -17.13 3.56 15.45
CA GLY A 251 -16.54 4.87 15.15
C GLY A 251 -15.26 4.79 14.32
N LEU A 252 -14.69 5.96 14.00
CA LEU A 252 -13.55 6.10 13.07
C LEU A 252 -12.34 5.29 13.50
N TRP A 253 -11.96 5.31 14.79
CA TRP A 253 -10.73 4.62 15.22
C TRP A 253 -10.76 3.12 14.98
N ALA A 254 -11.92 2.47 15.08
CA ALA A 254 -12.05 1.05 14.74
C ALA A 254 -11.80 0.80 13.24
N SER A 255 -12.31 1.68 12.38
CA SER A 255 -12.13 1.60 10.94
C SER A 255 -10.69 1.92 10.51
N VAL A 256 -10.13 3.00 11.04
CA VAL A 256 -8.73 3.42 10.81
C VAL A 256 -7.77 2.32 11.20
N LEU A 257 -7.92 1.73 12.39
CA LEU A 257 -7.01 0.68 12.84
C LEU A 257 -7.20 -0.64 12.09
N ALA A 258 -8.41 -0.96 11.63
CA ALA A 258 -8.61 -2.11 10.75
C ALA A 258 -7.91 -1.91 9.41
N HIS A 259 -8.08 -0.76 8.78
CA HIS A 259 -7.44 -0.45 7.52
C HIS A 259 -5.91 -0.38 7.67
N ALA A 260 -5.41 0.30 8.72
CA ALA A 260 -3.98 0.38 9.01
C ALA A 260 -3.35 -0.98 9.31
N ALA A 261 -4.01 -1.83 10.11
CA ALA A 261 -3.50 -3.17 10.40
C ALA A 261 -3.51 -4.08 9.17
N PHE A 262 -4.54 -3.97 8.32
CA PHE A 262 -4.61 -4.71 7.06
C PHE A 262 -3.45 -4.32 6.14
N ASN A 263 -3.31 -3.03 5.84
CA ASN A 263 -2.25 -2.52 4.96
C ASN A 263 -0.85 -2.76 5.56
N GLY A 264 -0.67 -2.48 6.86
CA GLY A 264 0.58 -2.69 7.55
C GLY A 264 1.06 -4.15 7.54
N SER A 265 0.12 -5.11 7.59
CA SER A 265 0.44 -6.53 7.45
C SER A 265 0.95 -6.88 6.04
N LEU A 266 0.34 -6.30 5.00
CA LEU A 266 0.79 -6.49 3.62
C LEU A 266 2.16 -5.85 3.37
N VAL A 267 2.39 -4.63 3.89
CA VAL A 267 3.70 -3.96 3.84
C VAL A 267 4.75 -4.80 4.57
N LEU A 268 4.43 -5.32 5.76
CA LEU A 268 5.35 -6.15 6.52
C LEU A 268 5.70 -7.44 5.76
N LEU A 269 4.72 -8.09 5.13
CA LEU A 269 4.99 -9.25 4.27
C LEU A 269 5.94 -8.86 3.14
N ALA A 270 5.70 -7.75 2.44
CA ALA A 270 6.57 -7.28 1.37
C ALA A 270 8.00 -7.03 1.87
N VAL A 271 8.17 -6.41 3.05
CA VAL A 271 9.49 -6.21 3.67
C VAL A 271 10.18 -7.53 4.01
N VAL A 272 9.45 -8.51 4.57
CA VAL A 272 10.00 -9.84 4.87
C VAL A 272 10.44 -10.57 3.60
N VAL A 273 9.67 -10.44 2.50
CA VAL A 273 10.01 -11.04 1.21
C VAL A 273 11.16 -10.30 0.54
N VAL A 274 11.27 -8.98 0.65
CA VAL A 274 12.37 -8.19 0.07
C VAL A 274 13.68 -8.41 0.82
N LEU A 275 13.65 -8.53 2.15
CA LEU A 275 14.83 -8.69 3.00
C LEU A 275 15.13 -10.15 3.36
N GLY A 276 14.42 -11.09 2.74
CA GLY A 276 14.57 -12.52 3.00
C GLY A 276 15.89 -13.08 2.46
N PRO A 277 16.21 -14.32 2.85
CA PRO A 277 17.43 -14.99 2.37
C PRO A 277 17.32 -15.31 0.88
N THR A 278 18.48 -15.50 0.25
CA THR A 278 18.52 -16.01 -1.13
C THR A 278 17.95 -17.43 -1.19
N HIS A 279 17.35 -17.76 -2.34
CA HIS A 279 16.73 -19.05 -2.58
C HIS A 279 17.04 -19.53 -4.00
N LEU A 280 16.95 -20.84 -4.20
CA LEU A 280 17.21 -21.47 -5.49
C LEU A 280 15.99 -21.36 -6.39
N LEU A 281 16.18 -20.75 -7.55
CA LEU A 281 15.20 -20.70 -8.64
C LEU A 281 15.64 -21.67 -9.72
N THR A 282 14.70 -22.41 -10.33
CA THR A 282 15.01 -23.43 -11.32
C THR A 282 13.93 -23.50 -12.40
N ALA A 283 14.33 -23.49 -13.67
CA ALA A 283 13.46 -23.75 -14.82
C ALA A 283 14.28 -24.41 -15.94
N ASN A 284 13.68 -25.36 -16.68
CA ASN A 284 14.28 -26.05 -17.82
C ASN A 284 15.72 -26.59 -17.61
N GLY A 285 16.07 -27.00 -16.39
CA GLY A 285 17.39 -27.52 -16.04
C GLY A 285 18.46 -26.43 -15.78
N VAL A 286 18.10 -25.16 -15.89
CA VAL A 286 18.89 -24.01 -15.43
C VAL A 286 18.50 -23.68 -13.99
N SER A 287 19.48 -23.43 -13.12
CA SER A 287 19.21 -22.99 -11.76
C SER A 287 20.14 -21.87 -11.30
N VAL A 288 19.64 -20.98 -10.45
CA VAL A 288 20.40 -19.84 -9.92
C VAL A 288 19.91 -19.49 -8.51
N HIS A 289 20.81 -19.07 -7.62
CA HIS A 289 20.40 -18.48 -6.34
C HIS A 289 20.15 -16.98 -6.53
N ALA A 290 18.99 -16.50 -6.09
CA ALA A 290 18.61 -15.11 -6.17
C ALA A 290 17.98 -14.64 -4.85
N ALA A 291 17.93 -13.32 -4.62
CA ALA A 291 17.25 -12.77 -3.45
C ALA A 291 15.76 -13.13 -3.45
N SER A 292 15.12 -13.10 -2.28
CA SER A 292 13.79 -13.68 -2.04
C SER A 292 12.62 -13.05 -2.79
N ASP A 293 12.79 -11.85 -3.35
CA ASP A 293 11.81 -11.17 -4.19
C ASP A 293 11.98 -11.42 -5.70
N TRP A 294 13.06 -12.09 -6.10
CA TRP A 294 13.19 -12.61 -7.45
C TRP A 294 12.27 -13.80 -7.65
N HIS A 295 11.56 -13.85 -8.77
CA HIS A 295 10.64 -14.94 -9.08
C HIS A 295 10.70 -15.28 -10.57
N VAL A 296 10.36 -16.54 -10.88
CA VAL A 296 10.26 -17.01 -12.26
C VAL A 296 9.04 -16.37 -12.92
N VAL A 297 9.22 -15.89 -14.15
CA VAL A 297 8.15 -15.34 -14.99
C VAL A 297 7.89 -16.29 -16.14
N ASP A 298 6.62 -16.40 -16.55
CA ASP A 298 6.22 -17.26 -17.66
C ASP A 298 6.93 -16.85 -18.96
N THR A 299 7.58 -17.82 -19.60
CA THR A 299 8.33 -17.68 -20.85
C THR A 299 7.41 -17.72 -22.07
N THR A 300 6.28 -17.00 -22.02
CA THR A 300 5.30 -16.93 -23.12
C THR A 300 5.42 -15.61 -23.87
N GLY A 301 4.89 -15.54 -25.11
CA GLY A 301 4.96 -14.32 -25.92
C GLY A 301 6.40 -13.95 -26.30
N GLU A 302 6.83 -12.75 -25.93
CA GLU A 302 8.17 -12.20 -26.26
C GLU A 302 9.32 -12.99 -25.62
N LEU A 303 9.07 -13.71 -24.52
CA LEU A 303 10.06 -14.54 -23.83
C LEU A 303 10.00 -16.02 -24.28
N SER A 304 9.24 -16.33 -25.34
CA SER A 304 9.12 -17.69 -25.86
C SER A 304 10.47 -18.24 -26.32
N GLY A 305 10.87 -19.37 -25.74
CA GLY A 305 12.13 -20.06 -26.07
C GLY A 305 13.28 -19.77 -25.09
N THR A 306 13.06 -18.93 -24.08
CA THR A 306 14.00 -18.76 -22.96
C THR A 306 13.96 -19.98 -22.03
N ASP A 307 15.12 -20.36 -21.49
CA ASP A 307 15.24 -21.50 -20.58
C ASP A 307 14.93 -21.10 -19.13
N LEU A 308 15.25 -19.87 -18.74
CA LEU A 308 14.89 -19.28 -17.45
C LEU A 308 14.65 -17.78 -17.62
N ALA A 309 13.53 -17.26 -17.11
CA ALA A 309 13.28 -15.82 -17.04
C ALA A 309 12.89 -15.44 -15.61
N LEU A 310 13.65 -14.52 -15.02
CA LEU A 310 13.39 -14.02 -13.67
C LEU A 310 13.11 -12.51 -13.72
N GLN A 311 12.21 -12.07 -12.84
CA GLN A 311 11.99 -10.66 -12.56
C GLN A 311 12.32 -10.37 -11.09
N GLY A 312 13.05 -9.28 -10.88
CA GLY A 312 13.57 -8.82 -9.59
C GLY A 312 13.17 -7.37 -9.27
N PRO A 313 13.92 -6.68 -8.42
CA PRO A 313 13.55 -5.37 -7.89
C PRO A 313 13.49 -4.29 -8.99
N SER A 314 12.56 -3.34 -8.85
CA SER A 314 12.27 -2.27 -9.82
C SER A 314 12.16 -2.74 -11.28
N GLY A 315 11.67 -3.96 -11.51
CA GLY A 315 11.49 -4.51 -12.86
C GLY A 315 12.75 -5.13 -13.48
N ALA A 316 13.86 -5.18 -12.75
CA ALA A 316 15.10 -5.82 -13.22
C ALA A 316 14.85 -7.25 -13.70
N THR A 317 15.59 -7.68 -14.71
CA THR A 317 15.44 -9.00 -15.33
C THR A 317 16.73 -9.77 -15.36
N PHE A 318 16.61 -11.09 -15.25
CA PHE A 318 17.68 -12.06 -15.45
C PHE A 318 17.13 -13.17 -16.33
N ILE A 319 17.56 -13.20 -17.58
CA ILE A 319 17.05 -14.12 -18.61
C ILE A 319 18.19 -15.02 -19.06
N VAL A 320 17.94 -16.32 -19.15
CA VAL A 320 18.87 -17.31 -19.68
C VAL A 320 18.23 -18.00 -20.86
N GLN A 321 18.97 -18.07 -21.96
CA GLN A 321 18.55 -18.72 -23.19
C GLN A 321 19.71 -19.46 -23.85
N ARG A 322 19.38 -20.46 -24.68
CA ARG A 322 20.37 -21.24 -25.43
C ARG A 322 20.24 -21.03 -26.92
N HIS A 323 21.38 -20.85 -27.58
CA HIS A 323 21.49 -20.77 -29.03
C HIS A 323 22.26 -21.98 -29.55
N PRO A 324 21.71 -22.79 -30.46
CA PRO A 324 22.43 -23.95 -31.00
C PRO A 324 23.65 -23.50 -31.81
N VAL A 325 24.79 -24.13 -31.58
CA VAL A 325 26.05 -23.88 -32.29
C VAL A 325 26.32 -25.05 -33.23
N PRO A 326 26.49 -24.79 -34.56
CA PRO A 326 26.74 -25.86 -35.51
C PRO A 326 28.00 -26.66 -35.18
N SER A 327 27.88 -27.99 -35.20
CA SER A 327 28.95 -28.93 -34.89
C SER A 327 30.21 -28.64 -35.71
N GLY A 328 31.37 -28.53 -35.05
CA GLY A 328 32.65 -28.28 -35.72
C GLY A 328 32.99 -26.82 -36.00
N SER A 329 32.13 -25.88 -35.60
CA SER A 329 32.46 -24.44 -35.65
C SER A 329 33.56 -24.13 -34.61
N PRO A 330 34.73 -23.59 -35.00
CA PRO A 330 35.77 -23.24 -34.04
C PRO A 330 35.32 -22.03 -33.22
N PHE A 331 34.76 -22.27 -32.04
CA PHE A 331 34.32 -21.24 -31.11
C PHE A 331 35.51 -20.71 -30.30
N SER A 332 35.84 -19.43 -30.45
CA SER A 332 36.93 -18.77 -29.71
C SER A 332 36.36 -17.61 -28.92
N LEU A 333 36.42 -17.73 -27.59
CA LEU A 333 35.99 -16.70 -26.66
C LEU A 333 36.74 -15.38 -26.89
N ASP A 334 38.03 -15.45 -27.21
CA ASP A 334 38.84 -14.25 -27.49
C ASP A 334 38.38 -13.55 -28.78
N ARG A 335 38.06 -14.31 -29.84
CA ARG A 335 37.48 -13.74 -31.07
C ARG A 335 36.10 -13.14 -30.83
N LEU A 336 35.27 -13.80 -30.00
CA LEU A 336 33.95 -13.27 -29.64
C LEU A 336 34.06 -11.97 -28.84
N ALA A 337 34.94 -11.92 -27.84
CA ALA A 337 35.20 -10.70 -27.06
C ALA A 337 35.73 -9.56 -27.96
N ALA A 338 36.63 -9.87 -28.90
CA ALA A 338 37.11 -8.90 -29.89
C ALA A 338 35.99 -8.40 -30.81
N ALA A 339 35.11 -9.30 -31.29
CA ALA A 339 33.98 -8.96 -32.14
C ALA A 339 32.99 -8.01 -31.42
N LEU A 340 32.64 -8.32 -30.16
CA LEU A 340 31.79 -7.47 -29.31
C LEU A 340 32.41 -6.09 -29.08
N ASN A 341 33.70 -6.02 -28.76
CA ASN A 341 34.40 -4.75 -28.58
C ASN A 341 34.51 -3.93 -29.87
N SER A 342 34.46 -4.57 -31.04
CA SER A 342 34.49 -3.91 -32.35
C SER A 342 33.12 -3.45 -32.85
N GLY A 343 32.04 -3.72 -32.11
CA GLY A 343 30.67 -3.33 -32.48
C GLY A 343 30.13 -4.08 -33.70
N GLN A 344 30.69 -5.24 -34.04
CA GLN A 344 30.32 -6.02 -35.22
C GLN A 344 29.07 -6.89 -35.03
N LEU A 345 28.56 -6.99 -33.79
CA LEU A 345 27.37 -7.76 -33.46
C LEU A 345 26.14 -6.84 -33.41
N PRO A 346 25.04 -7.19 -34.11
CA PRO A 346 23.80 -6.45 -33.99
C PRO A 346 23.26 -6.58 -32.55
N LEU A 347 22.89 -5.45 -31.96
CA LEU A 347 22.27 -5.37 -30.65
C LEU A 347 20.79 -5.03 -30.80
N PRO A 348 19.93 -5.45 -29.85
CA PRO A 348 18.56 -4.96 -29.76
C PRO A 348 18.48 -3.42 -29.77
N ALA A 349 17.36 -2.87 -30.24
CA ALA A 349 17.12 -1.44 -30.19
C ALA A 349 17.28 -0.90 -28.76
N ASP A 350 17.84 0.31 -28.63
CA ASP A 350 18.12 0.98 -27.35
C ASP A 350 19.14 0.26 -26.45
N SER A 351 19.95 -0.66 -27.00
CA SER A 351 21.06 -1.28 -26.29
C SER A 351 22.41 -0.93 -26.89
N ASN A 352 23.39 -0.64 -26.03
CA ASN A 352 24.76 -0.29 -26.41
C ASN A 352 25.75 -1.11 -25.60
N ILE A 353 26.77 -1.65 -26.26
CA ILE A 353 27.91 -2.24 -25.55
C ILE A 353 28.79 -1.12 -25.00
N THR A 354 29.19 -1.25 -23.73
CA THR A 354 30.22 -0.38 -23.14
C THR A 354 31.55 -0.70 -23.83
N ALA A 355 32.13 0.29 -24.50
CA ALA A 355 33.34 0.10 -25.30
C ALA A 355 34.49 -0.51 -24.47
N GLY A 356 35.10 -1.58 -24.99
CA GLY A 356 36.21 -2.27 -24.33
C GLY A 356 35.83 -3.10 -23.10
N SER A 357 34.54 -3.26 -22.81
CA SER A 357 34.07 -4.02 -21.64
C SER A 357 34.01 -5.53 -21.87
N ALA A 358 33.99 -6.00 -23.14
CA ALA A 358 33.89 -7.43 -23.42
C ALA A 358 35.19 -8.15 -23.03
N LYS A 359 35.10 -9.07 -22.08
CA LYS A 359 36.25 -9.79 -21.50
C LYS A 359 35.93 -11.26 -21.26
N VAL A 360 36.93 -12.10 -21.47
CA VAL A 360 36.85 -13.52 -21.10
C VAL A 360 36.93 -13.63 -19.58
N THR A 361 35.92 -14.23 -18.98
CA THR A 361 35.77 -14.36 -17.52
C THR A 361 35.44 -15.81 -17.18
N GLU A 362 35.90 -16.27 -16.03
CA GLU A 362 35.65 -17.62 -15.54
C GLU A 362 34.48 -17.61 -14.55
N TYR A 363 33.46 -18.41 -14.85
CA TYR A 363 32.30 -18.63 -13.98
C TYR A 363 32.21 -20.11 -13.62
N PRO A 364 31.52 -20.47 -12.52
CA PRO A 364 31.22 -21.87 -12.21
C PRO A 364 30.46 -22.60 -13.32
N ALA A 365 29.67 -21.87 -14.12
CA ALA A 365 28.99 -22.38 -15.31
C ALA A 365 29.93 -22.74 -16.48
N GLY A 366 31.14 -22.17 -16.52
CA GLY A 366 32.14 -22.34 -17.58
C GLY A 366 32.93 -21.07 -17.90
N ARG A 367 33.94 -21.17 -18.77
CA ARG A 367 34.61 -19.99 -19.34
C ARG A 367 33.64 -19.25 -20.27
N ALA A 368 33.50 -17.96 -20.07
CA ALA A 368 32.49 -17.13 -20.74
C ALA A 368 33.10 -15.84 -21.31
N VAL A 369 32.38 -15.19 -22.22
CA VAL A 369 32.58 -13.75 -22.49
C VAL A 369 31.52 -12.98 -21.73
N GLN A 370 31.96 -12.06 -20.87
CA GLN A 370 31.09 -11.08 -20.25
C GLN A 370 31.24 -9.75 -20.97
N VAL A 371 30.14 -9.05 -21.23
CA VAL A 371 30.15 -7.70 -21.78
C VAL A 371 29.18 -6.83 -20.99
N ALA A 372 29.62 -5.62 -20.65
CA ALA A 372 28.75 -4.64 -20.03
C ALA A 372 27.94 -3.95 -21.11
N VAL A 373 26.62 -3.92 -20.94
CA VAL A 373 25.69 -3.28 -21.87
C VAL A 373 24.94 -2.16 -21.15
N THR A 374 24.43 -1.22 -21.92
CA THR A 374 23.49 -0.21 -21.46
C THR A 374 22.21 -0.43 -22.23
N VAL A 375 21.12 -0.80 -21.55
CA VAL A 375 19.79 -1.03 -22.15
C VAL A 375 18.87 0.09 -21.70
N LYS A 376 18.34 0.88 -22.64
CA LYS A 376 17.52 2.07 -22.37
C LYS A 376 18.16 3.07 -21.39
N GLY A 377 19.48 3.17 -21.40
CA GLY A 377 20.25 4.03 -20.48
C GLY A 377 20.61 3.37 -19.13
N HIS A 378 20.15 2.15 -18.86
CA HIS A 378 20.41 1.43 -17.61
C HIS A 378 21.52 0.39 -17.74
N ALA A 379 22.25 0.18 -16.65
CA ALA A 379 23.31 -0.82 -16.61
C ALA A 379 22.76 -2.23 -16.83
N GLY A 380 23.47 -3.01 -17.63
CA GLY A 380 23.18 -4.42 -17.84
C GLY A 380 24.46 -5.19 -18.13
N VAL A 381 24.34 -6.51 -18.14
CA VAL A 381 25.44 -7.42 -18.45
C VAL A 381 24.91 -8.54 -19.31
N VAL A 382 25.66 -8.90 -20.34
CA VAL A 382 25.42 -10.12 -21.12
C VAL A 382 26.58 -11.07 -20.88
N VAL A 383 26.28 -12.33 -20.57
CA VAL A 383 27.27 -13.40 -20.36
C VAL A 383 27.02 -14.53 -21.34
N LEU A 384 28.04 -14.83 -22.15
CA LEU A 384 28.00 -15.84 -23.21
C LEU A 384 28.88 -17.03 -22.84
N VAL A 385 28.27 -18.18 -22.54
CA VAL A 385 28.93 -19.41 -22.07
C VAL A 385 28.79 -20.52 -23.12
N PRO A 386 29.82 -20.84 -23.90
CA PRO A 386 29.80 -22.01 -24.77
C PRO A 386 29.83 -23.29 -23.94
N ARG A 387 28.89 -24.21 -24.19
CA ARG A 387 28.80 -25.48 -23.48
C ARG A 387 28.11 -26.53 -24.34
N GLY A 388 28.81 -27.62 -24.61
CA GLY A 388 28.32 -28.68 -25.51
C GLY A 388 28.16 -28.17 -26.94
N ASP A 389 26.98 -28.37 -27.51
CA ASP A 389 26.55 -27.93 -28.83
C ASP A 389 25.74 -26.61 -28.79
N ALA A 390 25.80 -25.88 -27.68
CA ALA A 390 25.06 -24.64 -27.50
C ALA A 390 25.93 -23.49 -26.96
N LEU A 391 25.53 -22.26 -27.30
CA LEU A 391 25.96 -21.03 -26.67
C LEU A 391 24.85 -20.57 -25.73
N TRP A 392 25.13 -20.61 -24.43
CA TRP A 392 24.22 -20.10 -23.43
C TRP A 392 24.43 -18.61 -23.26
N GLU A 393 23.36 -17.85 -23.25
CA GLU A 393 23.34 -16.41 -23.06
C GLU A 393 22.55 -16.10 -21.79
N ALA A 394 23.17 -15.36 -20.87
CA ALA A 394 22.51 -14.79 -19.71
C ALA A 394 22.47 -13.27 -19.87
N ASP A 395 21.26 -12.73 -20.00
CA ASP A 395 20.96 -11.31 -20.16
C ASP A 395 20.46 -10.73 -18.84
N ILE A 396 21.15 -9.72 -18.34
CA ILE A 396 20.81 -9.01 -17.11
C ILE A 396 20.54 -7.55 -17.46
N ALA A 397 19.32 -7.08 -17.22
CA ALA A 397 18.96 -5.67 -17.30
C ALA A 397 18.53 -5.18 -15.92
N THR A 398 19.19 -4.14 -15.41
CA THR A 398 18.92 -3.67 -14.04
C THR A 398 17.74 -2.70 -13.95
N GLU A 399 17.25 -2.17 -15.08
CA GLU A 399 16.14 -1.19 -15.13
C GLU A 399 16.30 -0.02 -14.15
N GLY A 400 17.56 0.38 -13.87
CA GLY A 400 17.89 1.47 -12.96
C GLY A 400 17.83 1.08 -11.47
N SER A 401 17.63 -0.20 -11.14
CA SER A 401 17.69 -0.71 -9.77
C SER A 401 19.11 -0.69 -9.23
N HIS A 402 19.34 0.06 -8.15
CA HIS A 402 20.63 0.06 -7.47
C HIS A 402 20.87 -1.29 -6.78
N ARG A 403 19.81 -1.92 -6.26
CA ARG A 403 19.89 -3.24 -5.65
C ARG A 403 20.26 -4.31 -6.67
N ALA A 404 19.60 -4.37 -7.83
CA ALA A 404 19.90 -5.37 -8.85
C ALA A 404 21.36 -5.29 -9.33
N VAL A 405 21.93 -4.08 -9.45
CA VAL A 405 23.35 -3.87 -9.81
C VAL A 405 24.32 -4.59 -8.87
N HIS A 406 23.95 -4.74 -7.59
CA HIS A 406 24.78 -5.42 -6.59
C HIS A 406 24.46 -6.91 -6.45
N GLU A 407 23.27 -7.36 -6.86
CA GLU A 407 22.83 -8.76 -6.72
C GLU A 407 23.24 -9.65 -7.89
N TYR A 408 23.21 -9.14 -9.13
CA TYR A 408 23.50 -9.98 -10.30
C TYR A 408 24.89 -10.64 -10.30
N PRO A 409 25.98 -10.03 -9.76
CA PRO A 409 27.28 -10.69 -9.73
C PRO A 409 27.23 -12.00 -8.95
N ASP A 410 26.56 -12.03 -7.80
CA ASP A 410 26.40 -13.24 -6.97
C ASP A 410 25.47 -14.26 -7.64
N MET A 411 24.42 -13.79 -8.32
CA MET A 411 23.56 -14.66 -9.13
C MET A 411 24.38 -15.39 -10.21
N LEU A 412 25.24 -14.68 -10.94
CA LEU A 412 26.11 -15.29 -11.96
C LEU A 412 27.09 -16.32 -11.37
N GLN A 413 27.57 -16.12 -10.13
CA GLN A 413 28.42 -17.10 -9.44
C GLN A 413 27.68 -18.37 -9.01
N THR A 414 26.35 -18.34 -8.98
CA THR A 414 25.53 -19.51 -8.60
C THR A 414 24.75 -20.10 -9.77
N LEU A 415 24.92 -19.55 -10.98
CA LEU A 415 24.29 -20.04 -12.19
C LEU A 415 24.82 -21.44 -12.53
N VAL A 416 23.89 -22.38 -12.64
CA VAL A 416 24.13 -23.75 -13.09
C VAL A 416 23.37 -23.95 -14.40
N LEU A 417 24.13 -24.29 -15.44
CA LEU A 417 23.60 -24.68 -16.73
C LEU A 417 23.50 -26.22 -16.79
N PRO A 418 22.51 -26.77 -17.52
CA PRO A 418 22.35 -28.21 -17.61
C PRO A 418 23.61 -28.90 -18.16
N GLY A 419 23.78 -30.17 -17.78
CA GLY A 419 24.83 -31.02 -18.35
C GLY A 419 24.64 -31.22 -19.85
N SER A 420 25.74 -31.41 -20.56
CA SER A 420 25.73 -31.87 -21.96
C SER A 420 25.24 -33.30 -22.08
#